data_AF-A0A1Q8CMP2-F1
#
_entry.id   AF-A0A1Q8CMP2-F1
#
_cell.length_a   1.000
_cell.length_b   1.000
_cell.length_c   1.000
_cell.angle_alpha   90.00
_cell.angle_beta   90.00
_cell.angle_gamma   90.00
#
_symmetry.space_group_name_H-M   'P 1'
#
loop_
_entity.id
_entity.type
_entity.pdbx_description
1 polymer ?
#
loop_
_entity_poly.entity_id
_entity_poly.type
_entity_poly.pdbx_seq_one_letter_code
_entity_poly.pdbx_strand_id
1 'polypeptide(L)'
;MPDGIKVTFGGLEAAAGNIGSQAQKVQGSLDDLKARLAPLVSSWTGTAAEAYNTHQRKWDTAAADLQQVLAAIGTAVQRAAEDYRDGERNNAGRW
;
A
#
# COMPACT_ATOMS: atom_id res chain seq x y z
N MET A 1 26.87 3.10 18.34
CA MET A 1 25.54 2.59 17.93
C MET A 1 25.50 2.58 16.41
N PRO A 2 24.75 1.68 15.74
CA PRO A 2 24.76 1.63 14.28
C PRO A 2 23.78 2.67 13.72
N ASP A 3 24.28 3.87 13.44
CA ASP A 3 23.51 4.95 12.78
C ASP A 3 22.85 4.48 11.47
N GLY A 4 23.43 3.46 10.81
CA GLY A 4 22.86 2.84 9.62
C GLY A 4 21.48 2.21 9.81
N ILE A 5 21.15 1.67 10.99
CA ILE A 5 19.82 1.06 11.24
C ILE A 5 18.74 2.14 11.33
N LYS A 6 19.00 3.25 12.04
CA LYS A 6 18.05 4.38 12.15
C LYS A 6 17.76 5.02 10.79
N VAL A 7 18.79 5.23 9.97
CA VAL A 7 18.64 5.77 8.60
C VAL A 7 17.82 4.84 7.72
N THR A 8 18.07 3.53 7.79
CA THR A 8 17.33 2.53 7.02
C THR A 8 15.85 2.49 7.42
N PHE A 9 15.56 2.60 8.72
CA PHE A 9 14.20 2.64 9.25
C PHE A 9 13.42 3.87 8.77
N GLY A 10 14.00 5.07 8.92
CA GLY A 10 13.38 6.31 8.44
C GLY A 10 13.16 6.31 6.93
N GLY A 11 14.09 5.72 6.17
CA GLY A 11 13.92 5.51 4.73
C GLY A 11 12.75 4.57 4.39
N LEU A 12 12.59 3.48 5.15
CA LEU A 12 11.51 2.52 4.96
C LEU A 12 10.14 3.10 5.32
N GLU A 13 10.02 3.85 6.42
CA GLU A 13 8.80 4.57 6.80
C GLU A 13 8.40 5.60 5.73
N ALA A 14 9.37 6.41 5.27
CA ALA A 14 9.11 7.39 4.22
C ALA A 14 8.66 6.73 2.91
N ALA A 15 9.29 5.62 2.52
CA ALA A 15 8.91 4.85 1.34
C ALA A 15 7.49 4.28 1.49
N ALA A 16 7.16 3.69 2.64
CA ALA A 16 5.82 3.17 2.93
C ALA A 16 4.75 4.26 2.86
N GLY A 17 5.00 5.42 3.48
CA GLY A 17 4.08 6.57 3.44
C GLY A 17 3.87 7.12 2.02
N ASN A 18 4.94 7.19 1.22
CA ASN A 18 4.83 7.60 -0.18
C ASN A 18 4.02 6.58 -0.99
N ILE A 19 4.33 5.28 -0.90
CA ILE A 19 3.58 4.24 -1.60
C ILE A 19 2.10 4.26 -1.18
N GLY A 20 1.80 4.45 0.11
CA GLY A 20 0.44 4.60 0.61
C GLY A 20 -0.31 5.77 -0.02
N SER A 21 0.34 6.93 -0.08
CA SER A 21 -0.23 8.12 -0.71
C SER A 21 -0.47 7.92 -2.21
N GLN A 22 0.45 7.26 -2.93
CA GLN A 22 0.25 6.95 -4.34
C GLN A 22 -0.87 5.92 -4.55
N ALA A 23 -0.96 4.89 -3.69
CA ALA A 23 -2.03 3.90 -3.73
C ALA A 23 -3.40 4.55 -3.58
N GLN A 24 -3.55 5.49 -2.64
CA GLN A 24 -4.78 6.25 -2.45
C GLN A 24 -5.14 7.11 -3.67
N LYS A 25 -4.15 7.74 -4.32
CA LYS A 25 -4.38 8.50 -5.57
C LYS A 25 -4.84 7.61 -6.72
N VAL A 26 -4.24 6.42 -6.85
CA VAL A 26 -4.66 5.42 -7.85
C VAL A 26 -6.10 4.98 -7.58
N GLN A 27 -6.42 4.62 -6.33
CA GLN A 27 -7.78 4.25 -5.95
C GLN A 27 -8.80 5.35 -6.28
N GLY A 28 -8.51 6.60 -5.91
CA GLY A 28 -9.39 7.73 -6.22
C GLY A 28 -9.59 7.95 -7.73
N SER A 29 -8.53 7.78 -8.52
CA SER A 29 -8.61 7.86 -9.99
C SER A 29 -9.48 6.75 -10.59
N LEU A 30 -9.37 5.53 -10.04
CA LEU A 30 -10.19 4.38 -10.46
C LEU A 30 -11.67 4.57 -10.08
N ASP A 31 -11.94 5.13 -8.91
CA ASP A 31 -13.31 5.40 -8.46
C ASP A 31 -13.97 6.52 -9.30
N ASP A 32 -13.23 7.58 -9.63
CA ASP A 32 -13.70 8.61 -10.58
C ASP A 32 -13.97 8.02 -11.98
N LEU A 33 -13.06 7.15 -12.47
CA LEU A 33 -13.25 6.46 -13.74
C LEU A 33 -14.52 5.58 -13.71
N LYS A 34 -14.74 4.81 -12.65
CA LYS A 34 -15.96 3.99 -12.48
C LYS A 34 -17.21 4.86 -12.49
N ALA A 35 -17.22 5.98 -11.76
CA ALA A 35 -18.36 6.89 -11.69
C ALA A 35 -18.71 7.46 -13.07
N ARG A 36 -17.69 7.85 -13.86
CA ARG A 36 -17.87 8.35 -15.24
C ARG A 36 -18.36 7.27 -16.20
N LEU A 37 -17.92 6.03 -16.01
CA LEU A 37 -18.29 4.91 -16.87
C LEU A 37 -19.67 4.32 -16.52
N ALA A 38 -20.14 4.45 -15.28
CA ALA A 38 -21.43 3.90 -14.83
C ALA A 38 -22.62 4.13 -15.80
N PRO A 39 -22.88 5.36 -16.32
CA PRO A 39 -23.97 5.58 -17.28
C PRO A 39 -23.70 5.02 -18.68
N LEU A 40 -22.44 4.79 -19.06
CA LEU A 40 -22.07 4.20 -20.35
C LEU A 40 -22.16 2.67 -20.30
N VAL A 41 -21.80 2.08 -19.17
CA VAL A 41 -21.87 0.63 -18.94
C VAL A 41 -23.31 0.11 -19.07
N SER A 42 -24.33 0.90 -18.71
CA SER A 42 -25.74 0.50 -18.93
C SER A 42 -26.13 0.41 -20.41
N SER A 43 -25.37 1.04 -21.31
CA SER A 43 -25.58 0.97 -22.77
C SER A 43 -24.71 -0.09 -23.45
N TRP A 44 -23.69 -0.61 -22.77
CA TRP A 44 -22.80 -1.63 -23.31
C TRP A 44 -23.44 -3.01 -23.21
N THR A 45 -23.63 -3.66 -24.36
CA THR A 45 -24.18 -5.02 -24.44
C THR A 45 -23.13 -5.99 -24.97
N GLY A 46 -23.17 -7.25 -24.50
CA GLY A 46 -22.30 -8.31 -25.00
C GLY A 46 -20.82 -8.13 -24.63
N THR A 47 -19.94 -8.23 -25.62
CA THR A 47 -18.47 -8.27 -25.45
C THR A 47 -17.87 -7.01 -24.82
N ALA A 48 -18.46 -5.83 -25.03
CA ALA A 48 -17.98 -4.59 -24.43
C ALA A 48 -18.18 -4.58 -22.90
N ALA A 49 -19.30 -5.12 -22.42
CA ALA A 49 -19.59 -5.24 -20.99
C ALA A 49 -18.66 -6.27 -20.32
N GLU A 50 -18.37 -7.40 -20.98
CA GLU A 50 -17.41 -8.39 -20.48
C GLU A 50 -15.98 -7.85 -20.39
N ALA A 51 -15.52 -7.12 -21.43
CA ALA A 51 -14.21 -6.50 -21.42
C ALA A 51 -14.10 -5.47 -20.28
N TYR A 52 -15.11 -4.61 -20.11
CA TYR A 52 -15.16 -3.67 -19.00
C TYR A 52 -15.09 -4.38 -17.65
N ASN A 53 -15.94 -5.37 -17.39
CA ASN A 53 -15.96 -6.11 -16.13
C ASN A 53 -14.61 -6.79 -15.85
N THR A 54 -13.92 -7.27 -16.88
CA THR A 54 -12.59 -7.87 -16.76
C THR A 54 -11.55 -6.84 -16.33
N HIS A 55 -11.51 -5.68 -17.01
CA HIS A 55 -10.62 -4.58 -16.64
C HIS A 55 -10.93 -4.05 -15.25
N GLN A 56 -12.22 -3.94 -14.92
CA GLN A 56 -12.73 -3.49 -13.64
C GLN A 56 -12.21 -4.36 -12.50
N ARG A 57 -12.37 -5.67 -12.65
CA ARG A 57 -11.90 -6.64 -11.67
C ARG A 57 -10.37 -6.62 -11.55
N LYS A 58 -9.65 -6.46 -12.68
CA LYS A 58 -8.18 -6.40 -12.68
C LYS A 58 -7.63 -5.21 -11.90
N TRP A 59 -8.16 -4.01 -12.11
CA TRP A 59 -7.66 -2.85 -11.37
C TRP A 59 -8.07 -2.89 -9.89
N ASP A 60 -9.24 -3.46 -9.56
CA ASP A 60 -9.69 -3.62 -8.18
C ASP A 60 -8.79 -4.59 -7.41
N THR A 61 -8.45 -5.72 -8.03
CA THR A 61 -7.49 -6.67 -7.46
C THR A 61 -6.12 -6.00 -7.26
N ALA A 62 -5.61 -5.28 -8.27
CA ALA A 62 -4.31 -4.63 -8.17
C ALA A 62 -4.26 -3.58 -7.04
N ALA A 63 -5.35 -2.84 -6.83
CA ALA A 63 -5.44 -1.87 -5.73
C ALA A 63 -5.49 -2.58 -4.35
N ALA A 64 -6.25 -3.67 -4.24
CA ALA A 64 -6.31 -4.48 -3.03
C ALA A 64 -4.94 -5.10 -2.68
N ASP A 65 -4.24 -5.66 -3.67
CA ASP A 65 -2.91 -6.23 -3.50
C ASP A 65 -1.90 -5.17 -3.02
N LEU A 66 -1.96 -3.96 -3.58
CA LEU A 66 -1.12 -2.84 -3.14
C LEU A 66 -1.39 -2.46 -1.68
N GLN A 67 -2.66 -2.42 -1.26
CA GLN A 67 -3.03 -2.17 0.14
C GLN A 67 -2.50 -3.28 1.08
N GLN A 68 -2.54 -4.54 0.66
CA GLN A 68 -2.00 -5.65 1.45
C GLN A 68 -0.48 -5.55 1.61
N VAL A 69 0.24 -5.24 0.53
CA VAL A 69 1.70 -5.04 0.58
C VAL A 69 2.05 -3.89 1.53
N LEU A 70 1.31 -2.78 1.47
CA LEU A 70 1.50 -1.64 2.38
C LEU A 70 1.27 -2.01 3.85
N ALA A 71 0.22 -2.77 4.14
CA ALA A 71 -0.06 -3.25 5.49
C ALA A 71 1.05 -4.19 6.01
N ALA A 72 1.57 -5.06 5.14
CA ALA A 72 2.69 -5.94 5.47
C ALA A 72 3.97 -5.15 5.76
N ILE A 73 4.29 -4.13 4.96
CA ILE A 73 5.43 -3.23 5.21
C ILE A 73 5.26 -2.51 6.54
N GLY A 74 4.08 -1.94 6.81
CA GLY A 74 3.80 -1.27 8.09
C GLY A 74 4.02 -2.18 9.30
N THR A 75 3.55 -3.42 9.22
CA THR A 75 3.75 -4.43 10.27
C THR A 75 5.24 -4.77 10.46
N ALA A 76 5.99 -4.95 9.37
CA ALA A 76 7.41 -5.26 9.42
C ALA A 76 8.23 -4.11 10.02
N VAL A 77 7.89 -2.86 9.67
CA VAL A 77 8.46 -1.65 10.26
C VAL A 77 8.19 -1.61 11.76
N GLN A 78 6.94 -1.74 12.20
CA GLN A 78 6.60 -1.72 13.63
C GLN A 78 7.38 -2.76 14.43
N ARG A 79 7.45 -4.00 13.92
CA ARG A 79 8.21 -5.07 14.56
C ARG A 79 9.71 -4.76 14.66
N ALA A 80 10.30 -4.23 13.59
CA ALA A 80 11.71 -3.83 13.62
C ALA A 80 12.01 -2.72 14.64
N ALA A 81 11.06 -1.81 14.87
CA ALA A 81 11.18 -0.77 15.89
C ALA A 81 11.10 -1.34 17.31
N GLU A 82 10.23 -2.31 17.56
CA GLU A 82 10.12 -3.03 18.84
C GLU A 82 11.41 -3.81 19.14
N ASP A 83 11.88 -4.61 18.20
CA ASP A 83 13.13 -5.38 18.32
C ASP A 83 14.33 -4.45 18.61
N TYR A 84 14.38 -3.28 17.98
CA TYR A 84 15.43 -2.28 18.23
C TYR A 84 15.37 -1.71 19.66
N ARG A 85 14.17 -1.33 20.13
CA ARG A 85 13.97 -0.79 21.49
C ARG A 85 14.34 -1.80 22.56
N ASP A 86 13.96 -3.06 22.36
CA ASP A 86 14.30 -4.14 23.29
C ASP A 86 15.81 -4.43 23.28
N GLY A 87 16.44 -4.39 22.11
CA GLY A 87 17.89 -4.47 21.96
C GLY A 87 18.63 -3.34 22.68
N GLU A 88 18.19 -2.10 22.51
CA GLU A 88 18.76 -0.93 23.22
C GLU A 88 18.58 -1.06 24.73
N ARG A 89 17.40 -1.47 25.21
CA ARG A 89 17.13 -1.65 26.65
C ARG A 89 18.01 -2.72 27.27
N ASN A 90 18.17 -3.86 26.60
CA ASN A 90 19.04 -4.96 27.05
C ASN A 90 20.53 -4.62 26.99
N ASN A 91 20.93 -3.70 26.09
CA ASN A 91 22.30 -3.20 26.05
C ASN A 91 22.53 -2.13 27.13
N ALA A 92 21.59 -1.20 27.33
CA ALA A 92 21.68 -0.15 28.35
C ALA A 92 21.67 -0.71 29.78
N GLY A 93 21.00 -1.84 30.03
CA GLY A 93 21.02 -2.52 31.33
C GLY A 93 22.30 -3.33 31.61
N ARG A 94 23.22 -3.45 30.64
CA ARG A 94 24.49 -4.16 30.78
C ARG A 94 25.70 -3.26 31.11
N TRP A 95 25.50 -1.94 31.14
CA TRP A 95 26.53 -0.94 31.43
C TRP A 95 26.22 -0.23 32.74
#